data_AF-U5CPH3-F1
#
_entry.id   AF-U5CPH3-F1
#
_cell.length_a   1.000
_cell.length_b   1.000
_cell.length_c   1.000
_cell.angle_alpha   90.00
_cell.angle_beta   90.00
_cell.angle_gamma   90.00
#
_symmetry.space_group_name_H-M   'P 1'
#
loop_
_entity.id
_entity.type
_entity.pdbx_description
1 polymer ?
#
loop_
_entity_poly.entity_id
_entity_poly.type
_entity_poly.pdbx_seq_one_letter_code
_entity_poly.pdbx_strand_id
1 'polypeptide(L)'
;MTDKLACSKCLGYISCTHCGRWISEDEVHYGADHYPYCEECYDKLFINCTYCGETVWKEDAKRTPDDEYICSNCFNEHCVSCTECGKTLYKDEAEYVNNEPYCDECYLKNFTVCSRCGSVIHKAEEHKDINGKSICGYCAETSYVTCENCGKLVSEEEAYYIEDNYFLCPRCYKEQHKKAAV
;
A
#
# COMPACT_ATOMS: atom_id res chain seq x y z
N MET A 1 26.71 -44.56 51.06
CA MET A 1 25.64 -43.90 50.29
C MET A 1 26.18 -43.73 48.89
N THR A 2 25.71 -44.56 47.96
CA THR A 2 26.14 -44.53 46.56
C THR A 2 25.32 -43.45 45.85
N ASP A 3 25.93 -42.30 45.59
CA ASP A 3 25.37 -41.30 44.69
C ASP A 3 25.28 -41.92 43.28
N LYS A 4 24.09 -42.43 42.96
CA LYS A 4 23.78 -42.84 41.59
C LYS A 4 23.60 -41.56 40.78
N LEU A 5 24.61 -41.22 39.99
CA LEU A 5 24.45 -40.26 38.88
C LEU A 5 23.36 -40.79 37.94
N ALA A 6 22.17 -40.20 38.03
CA ALA A 6 21.11 -40.42 37.06
C ALA A 6 21.34 -39.51 35.85
N CYS A 7 21.26 -40.08 34.66
CA CYS A 7 21.36 -39.32 33.41
C CYS A 7 20.17 -38.34 33.32
N SER A 8 20.41 -37.08 32.93
CA SER A 8 19.35 -36.06 32.78
C SER A 8 18.25 -36.48 31.81
N LYS A 9 18.58 -37.22 30.75
CA LYS A 9 17.60 -37.86 29.85
C LYS A 9 16.74 -38.94 30.53
N CYS A 10 17.27 -39.62 31.55
CA CYS A 10 16.50 -40.60 32.33
C CYS A 10 15.63 -39.96 33.41
N LEU A 11 15.75 -38.64 33.61
CA LEU A 11 15.00 -37.85 34.58
C LEU A 11 13.98 -36.90 33.92
N GLY A 12 13.84 -36.94 32.60
CA GLY A 12 12.91 -36.07 31.86
C GLY A 12 13.40 -34.63 31.74
N TYR A 13 14.71 -34.40 31.57
CA TYR A 13 15.27 -33.06 31.39
C TYR A 13 15.96 -32.91 30.03
N ILE A 14 15.70 -31.78 29.37
CA ILE A 14 16.28 -31.38 28.09
C ILE A 14 17.11 -30.09 28.28
N SER A 15 18.22 -29.96 27.56
CA SER A 15 19.04 -28.75 27.57
C SER A 15 18.50 -27.72 26.58
N CYS A 16 18.34 -26.47 27.03
CA CYS A 16 18.09 -25.32 26.17
C CYS A 16 19.20 -25.18 25.13
N THR A 17 18.85 -25.03 23.86
CA THR A 17 19.80 -24.85 22.76
C THR A 17 20.56 -23.53 22.84
N HIS A 18 19.91 -22.45 23.30
CA HIS A 18 20.52 -21.13 23.34
C HIS A 18 21.41 -20.90 24.58
N CYS A 19 20.94 -21.27 25.78
CA CYS A 19 21.64 -20.95 27.04
C CYS A 19 22.24 -22.16 27.76
N GLY A 20 21.96 -23.39 27.32
CA GLY A 20 22.47 -24.62 27.94
C GLY A 20 21.82 -24.99 29.28
N ARG A 21 20.81 -24.25 29.76
CA ARG A 21 20.07 -24.58 30.99
C ARG A 21 19.28 -25.87 30.82
N TRP A 22 19.25 -26.73 31.84
CA TRP A 22 18.38 -27.90 31.90
C TRP A 22 16.94 -27.50 32.24
N ILE A 23 15.97 -28.00 31.48
CA ILE A 23 14.54 -27.69 31.56
C ILE A 23 13.79 -29.02 31.72
N SER A 24 12.69 -29.03 32.46
CA SER A 24 11.77 -30.16 32.46
C SER A 24 11.24 -30.40 31.04
N GLU A 25 11.08 -31.66 30.63
CA GLU A 25 10.42 -32.03 29.37
C GLU A 25 8.99 -31.47 29.27
N ASP A 26 8.32 -31.24 30.40
CA ASP A 26 6.97 -30.67 30.44
C ASP A 26 6.93 -29.14 30.26
N GLU A 27 8.07 -28.45 30.35
CA GLU A 27 8.19 -26.99 30.30
C GLU A 27 9.01 -26.50 29.09
N VAL A 28 9.33 -27.41 28.16
CA VAL A 28 10.15 -27.08 26.99
C VAL A 28 9.32 -26.43 25.90
N HIS A 29 9.86 -25.38 25.28
CA HIS A 29 9.29 -24.76 24.10
C HIS A 29 10.14 -25.11 22.87
N TYR A 30 9.50 -25.37 21.74
CA TYR A 30 10.19 -25.67 20.48
C TYR A 30 10.22 -24.44 19.58
N GLY A 31 11.42 -24.01 19.19
CA GLY A 31 11.63 -22.87 18.31
C GLY A 31 11.24 -23.16 16.86
N ALA A 32 11.32 -22.14 16.00
CA ALA A 32 11.09 -22.27 14.55
C ALA A 32 12.08 -23.24 13.87
N ASP A 33 13.24 -23.47 14.49
CA ASP A 33 14.25 -24.45 14.10
C ASP A 33 13.99 -25.86 14.66
N HIS A 34 12.86 -26.07 15.34
CA HIS A 34 12.43 -27.32 15.98
C HIS A 34 13.36 -27.80 17.12
N TYR A 35 14.20 -26.92 17.65
CA TYR A 35 15.05 -27.22 18.80
C TYR A 35 14.42 -26.79 20.12
N PRO A 36 14.85 -27.38 21.27
CA PRO A 36 14.30 -27.06 22.59
C PRO A 36 14.88 -25.77 23.19
N TYR A 37 14.01 -24.94 23.76
CA TYR A 37 14.35 -23.69 24.43
C TYR A 37 13.62 -23.59 25.78
N CYS A 38 14.24 -22.90 26.75
CA CYS A 38 13.54 -22.48 27.95
C CYS A 38 12.63 -21.30 27.63
N GLU A 39 11.57 -21.09 28.41
CA GLU A 39 10.61 -19.99 28.25
C GLU A 39 11.30 -18.63 27.99
N GLU A 40 12.28 -18.25 28.82
CA GLU A 40 13.02 -16.98 28.64
C GLU A 40 13.74 -16.85 27.29
N CYS A 41 14.36 -17.93 26.80
CA CYS A 41 15.04 -17.90 25.50
C CYS A 41 14.04 -17.97 24.36
N TYR A 42 12.94 -18.70 24.55
CA TYR A 42 11.86 -18.79 23.58
C TYR A 42 11.22 -17.42 23.37
N ASP A 43 10.79 -16.77 24.44
CA ASP A 43 10.18 -15.44 24.43
C ASP A 43 11.14 -14.36 23.93
N LYS A 44 12.46 -14.57 24.02
CA LYS A 44 13.43 -13.63 23.48
C LYS A 44 13.62 -13.78 21.97
N LEU A 45 13.54 -14.99 21.43
CA LEU A 45 13.96 -15.31 20.07
C LEU A 45 12.79 -15.54 19.12
N PHE A 46 11.67 -16.04 19.62
CA PHE A 46 10.54 -16.50 18.82
C PHE A 46 9.24 -15.81 19.19
N ILE A 47 8.28 -15.90 18.28
CA ILE A 47 6.89 -15.48 18.49
C ILE A 47 5.98 -16.39 17.69
N ASN A 48 4.76 -16.59 18.18
CA ASN A 48 3.74 -17.35 17.46
C ASN A 48 2.92 -16.40 16.59
N CYS A 49 2.76 -16.77 15.32
CA CYS A 49 1.88 -16.09 14.40
C CYS A 49 0.44 -16.09 14.94
N THR A 50 -0.18 -14.92 15.08
CA THR A 50 -1.56 -14.82 15.60
C THR A 50 -2.60 -15.45 14.67
N TYR A 51 -2.31 -15.60 13.38
CA TYR A 51 -3.21 -16.19 12.39
C TYR A 51 -3.14 -17.72 12.33
N CYS A 52 -1.95 -18.30 12.21
CA CYS A 52 -1.77 -19.73 11.97
C CYS A 52 -1.17 -20.50 13.17
N GLY A 53 -0.71 -19.79 14.21
CA GLY A 53 -0.06 -20.40 15.37
C GLY A 53 1.37 -20.89 15.14
N GLU A 54 1.93 -20.72 13.94
CA GLU A 54 3.31 -21.10 13.63
C GLU A 54 4.31 -20.29 14.45
N THR A 55 5.26 -20.99 15.07
CA THR A 55 6.41 -20.36 15.73
C THR A 55 7.39 -19.86 14.67
N VAL A 56 7.70 -18.57 14.69
CA VAL A 56 8.68 -17.93 13.81
C VAL A 56 9.75 -17.20 14.62
N TRP A 57 10.91 -16.94 14.01
CA TRP A 57 11.89 -16.03 14.57
C TRP A 57 11.29 -14.62 14.68
N LYS A 58 11.54 -13.93 15.80
CA LYS A 58 11.04 -12.57 16.00
C LYS A 58 11.52 -11.58 14.95
N GLU A 59 12.71 -11.79 14.41
CA GLU A 59 13.26 -10.95 13.33
C GLU A 59 12.56 -11.16 11.98
N ASP A 60 11.94 -12.33 11.77
CA ASP A 60 11.20 -12.66 10.54
C ASP A 60 9.70 -12.34 10.64
N ALA A 61 9.20 -12.11 11.86
CA ALA A 61 7.81 -11.77 12.11
C ALA A 61 7.46 -10.41 11.50
N LYS A 62 6.24 -10.31 10.94
CA LYS A 62 5.68 -9.08 10.38
C LYS A 62 4.58 -8.56 11.30
N ARG A 63 4.39 -7.24 11.31
CA ARG A 63 3.30 -6.60 12.06
C ARG A 63 2.09 -6.38 11.15
N THR A 64 0.91 -6.65 11.66
CA THR A 64 -0.37 -6.29 11.04
C THR A 64 -0.66 -4.79 11.26
N PRO A 65 -1.69 -4.22 10.61
CA PRO A 65 -2.17 -2.87 10.93
C PRO A 65 -2.55 -2.68 12.41
N ASP A 66 -2.97 -3.76 13.08
CA ASP A 66 -3.38 -3.79 14.50
C ASP A 66 -2.22 -4.09 15.47
N ASP A 67 -0.98 -4.02 15.00
CA ASP A 67 0.24 -4.25 15.77
C ASP A 67 0.45 -5.69 16.28
N GLU A 68 -0.27 -6.66 15.69
CA GLU A 68 -0.07 -8.09 15.97
C GLU A 68 1.06 -8.69 15.14
N TYR A 69 1.69 -9.74 15.64
CA TYR A 69 2.78 -10.44 14.94
C TYR A 69 2.28 -11.66 14.17
N ILE A 70 2.60 -11.70 12.89
CA ILE A 70 2.27 -12.81 11.98
C ILE A 70 3.49 -13.29 11.21
N CYS A 71 3.44 -14.52 10.71
CA CYS A 71 4.49 -15.05 9.84
C CYS A 71 4.42 -14.38 8.45
N SER A 72 5.52 -14.47 7.70
CA SER A 72 5.62 -13.87 6.37
C SER A 72 4.59 -14.43 5.37
N ASN A 73 4.17 -15.69 5.53
CA ASN A 73 3.13 -16.30 4.68
C ASN A 73 1.76 -15.65 4.93
N CYS A 74 1.32 -15.59 6.18
CA CYS A 74 0.06 -14.92 6.55
C CYS A 74 0.10 -13.43 6.19
N PHE A 75 1.26 -12.77 6.31
CA PHE A 75 1.41 -11.39 5.88
C PHE A 75 1.19 -11.26 4.38
N ASN A 76 1.86 -12.07 3.56
CA ASN A 76 1.70 -12.04 2.11
C ASN A 76 0.29 -12.46 1.66
N GLU A 77 -0.44 -13.22 2.47
CA GLU A 77 -1.81 -13.63 2.18
C GLU A 77 -2.80 -12.50 2.47
N HIS A 78 -2.68 -11.83 3.62
CA HIS A 78 -3.72 -10.93 4.15
C HIS A 78 -3.35 -9.44 4.12
N CYS A 79 -2.05 -9.10 4.07
CA CYS A 79 -1.55 -7.75 4.18
C CYS A 79 -0.78 -7.31 2.92
N VAL A 80 -0.67 -5.99 2.75
CA VAL A 80 0.19 -5.31 1.78
C VAL A 80 0.82 -4.09 2.45
N SER A 81 1.82 -3.50 1.80
CA SER A 81 2.43 -2.24 2.25
C SER A 81 2.17 -1.17 1.22
N CYS A 82 1.68 0.00 1.66
CA CYS A 82 1.46 1.16 0.79
C CYS A 82 2.74 1.51 0.03
N THR A 83 2.69 1.57 -1.30
CA THR A 83 3.83 1.85 -2.17
C THR A 83 4.46 3.22 -1.89
N GLU A 84 3.67 4.20 -1.44
CA GLU A 84 4.15 5.58 -1.17
C GLU A 84 4.79 5.73 0.21
N CYS A 85 4.13 5.23 1.27
CA CYS A 85 4.52 5.53 2.65
C CYS A 85 4.99 4.31 3.45
N GLY A 86 4.90 3.09 2.90
CA GLY A 86 5.28 1.85 3.56
C GLY A 86 4.33 1.39 4.68
N LYS A 87 3.22 2.09 4.91
CA LYS A 87 2.21 1.69 5.92
C LYS A 87 1.64 0.31 5.56
N THR A 88 1.64 -0.60 6.52
CA THR A 88 0.95 -1.90 6.40
C THR A 88 -0.56 -1.70 6.40
N LEU A 89 -1.25 -2.39 5.49
CA LEU A 89 -2.69 -2.39 5.31
C LEU A 89 -3.18 -3.83 5.17
N TYR A 90 -4.42 -4.09 5.57
CA TYR A 90 -5.10 -5.28 5.09
C TYR A 90 -5.36 -5.13 3.58
N LYS A 91 -5.31 -6.24 2.84
CA LYS A 91 -5.43 -6.21 1.38
C LYS A 91 -6.75 -5.66 0.88
N ASP A 92 -7.82 -5.85 1.64
CA ASP A 92 -9.18 -5.38 1.36
C ASP A 92 -9.39 -3.90 1.71
N GLU A 93 -8.47 -3.28 2.45
CA GLU A 93 -8.45 -1.85 2.78
C GLU A 93 -7.53 -1.03 1.86
N ALA A 94 -6.78 -1.67 0.97
CA ALA A 94 -5.86 -0.99 0.07
C ALA A 94 -6.54 -0.56 -1.22
N GLU A 95 -6.24 0.67 -1.66
CA GLU A 95 -6.59 1.17 -2.99
C GLU A 95 -5.54 0.74 -4.00
N TYR A 96 -5.95 0.12 -5.12
CA TYR A 96 -5.01 -0.40 -6.12
C TYR A 96 -5.00 0.45 -7.38
N VAL A 97 -3.83 0.98 -7.72
CA VAL A 97 -3.58 1.66 -9.00
C VAL A 97 -2.50 0.89 -9.74
N ASN A 98 -2.83 0.35 -10.92
CA ASN A 98 -1.92 -0.50 -11.70
C ASN A 98 -1.33 -1.68 -10.92
N ASN A 99 -2.17 -2.32 -10.07
CA ASN A 99 -1.79 -3.40 -9.14
C ASN A 99 -0.84 -2.99 -7.99
N GLU A 100 -0.51 -1.70 -7.85
CA GLU A 100 0.25 -1.18 -6.72
C GLU A 100 -0.71 -0.73 -5.59
N PRO A 101 -0.50 -1.18 -4.35
CA PRO A 101 -1.37 -0.84 -3.22
C PRO A 101 -1.03 0.53 -2.61
N TYR A 102 -2.05 1.31 -2.29
CA TYR A 102 -1.94 2.59 -1.60
C TYR A 102 -2.89 2.62 -0.41
N CYS A 103 -2.49 3.32 0.66
CA CYS A 103 -3.46 3.70 1.69
C CYS A 103 -4.34 4.84 1.18
N ASP A 104 -5.54 4.98 1.73
CA ASP A 104 -6.51 6.02 1.37
C ASP A 104 -5.90 7.42 1.32
N GLU A 105 -5.07 7.77 2.31
CA GLU A 105 -4.43 9.09 2.37
C GLU A 105 -3.49 9.33 1.18
N CYS A 106 -2.65 8.35 0.85
CA CYS A 106 -1.73 8.46 -0.27
C CYS A 106 -2.48 8.42 -1.60
N TYR A 107 -3.51 7.58 -1.71
CA TYR A 107 -4.37 7.50 -2.87
C TYR A 107 -5.05 8.86 -3.14
N LEU A 108 -5.77 9.41 -2.16
CA LEU A 108 -6.46 10.69 -2.28
C LEU A 108 -5.51 11.87 -2.47
N LYS A 109 -4.29 11.80 -1.92
CA LYS A 109 -3.27 12.84 -2.10
C LYS A 109 -2.74 12.83 -3.52
N ASN A 110 -2.36 11.67 -4.06
CA ASN A 110 -1.58 11.56 -5.29
C ASN A 110 -2.43 11.29 -6.54
N PHE A 111 -3.65 10.79 -6.41
CA PHE A 111 -4.47 10.39 -7.56
C PHE A 111 -5.80 11.15 -7.63
N THR A 112 -6.34 11.20 -8.85
CA THR A 112 -7.63 11.78 -9.18
C THR A 112 -8.26 10.97 -10.31
N VAL A 113 -9.48 11.31 -10.71
CA VAL A 113 -10.19 10.63 -11.80
C VAL A 113 -10.39 11.57 -12.98
N CYS A 114 -10.15 11.05 -14.19
CA CYS A 114 -10.44 11.74 -15.43
C CYS A 114 -11.94 12.02 -15.52
N SER A 115 -12.32 13.30 -15.60
CA SER A 115 -13.73 13.71 -15.70
C SER A 115 -14.39 13.34 -17.04
N ARG A 116 -13.60 12.93 -18.04
CA ARG A 116 -14.11 12.46 -19.35
C ARG A 116 -14.26 10.95 -19.41
N CYS A 117 -13.19 10.20 -19.13
CA CYS A 117 -13.17 8.74 -19.34
C CYS A 117 -13.22 7.90 -18.06
N GLY A 118 -13.13 8.53 -16.87
CA GLY A 118 -13.14 7.82 -15.59
C GLY A 118 -11.84 7.11 -15.22
N SER A 119 -10.76 7.23 -16.01
CA SER A 119 -9.47 6.63 -15.65
C SER A 119 -8.87 7.30 -14.41
N VAL A 120 -8.21 6.53 -13.55
CA VAL A 120 -7.37 7.08 -12.48
C VAL A 120 -6.13 7.75 -13.08
N ILE A 121 -5.76 8.92 -12.58
CA ILE A 121 -4.63 9.71 -13.05
C ILE A 121 -3.79 10.10 -11.85
N HIS A 122 -2.47 10.01 -11.99
CA HIS A 122 -1.59 10.64 -11.02
C HIS A 122 -1.69 12.16 -11.15
N LYS A 123 -1.92 12.90 -10.07
CA LYS A 123 -2.15 14.35 -10.12
C LYS A 123 -0.99 15.15 -10.71
N ALA A 124 0.23 14.61 -10.69
CA ALA A 124 1.35 15.25 -11.38
C ALA A 124 1.23 15.23 -12.91
N GLU A 125 0.38 14.36 -13.46
CA GLU A 125 0.14 14.15 -14.90
C GLU A 125 -1.26 14.64 -15.32
N GLU A 126 -1.99 15.32 -14.42
CA GLU A 126 -3.33 15.79 -14.73
C GLU A 126 -3.28 17.06 -15.60
N HIS A 127 -4.18 17.14 -16.56
CA HIS A 127 -4.51 18.38 -17.26
C HIS A 127 -5.79 18.96 -16.68
N LYS A 128 -5.89 20.29 -16.57
CA LYS A 128 -7.12 20.96 -16.13
C LYS A 128 -7.86 21.56 -17.31
N ASP A 129 -9.15 21.23 -17.44
CA ASP A 129 -10.02 21.93 -18.37
C ASP A 129 -10.33 23.36 -17.89
N ILE A 130 -11.07 24.11 -18.70
CA ILE A 130 -11.45 25.48 -18.41
C ILE A 130 -12.30 25.64 -17.14
N ASN A 131 -12.97 24.57 -16.70
CA ASN A 131 -13.79 24.49 -15.50
C ASN A 131 -12.99 23.95 -14.28
N GLY A 132 -11.71 23.63 -14.45
CA GLY A 132 -10.85 23.08 -13.40
C GLY A 132 -11.02 21.57 -13.17
N LYS A 133 -11.67 20.84 -14.08
CA LYS A 133 -11.81 19.39 -14.03
C LYS A 133 -10.52 18.70 -14.47
N SER A 134 -10.16 17.60 -13.81
CA SER A 134 -8.99 16.79 -14.13
C SER A 134 -9.23 15.92 -15.36
N ILE A 135 -8.34 15.99 -16.34
CA ILE A 135 -8.37 15.27 -17.60
C ILE A 135 -7.05 14.50 -17.76
N CYS A 136 -7.11 13.25 -18.20
CA CYS A 136 -5.90 12.46 -18.47
C CYS A 136 -5.23 12.93 -19.76
N GLY A 137 -3.92 12.69 -19.92
CA GLY A 137 -3.17 13.08 -21.12
C GLY A 137 -3.82 12.62 -22.42
N TYR A 138 -4.26 11.36 -22.47
CA TYR A 138 -4.95 10.82 -23.65
C TYR A 138 -6.21 11.61 -24.03
N CYS A 139 -7.09 11.90 -23.06
CA CYS A 139 -8.30 12.68 -23.33
C CYS A 139 -7.96 14.13 -23.68
N ALA A 140 -6.95 14.72 -23.01
CA ALA A 140 -6.51 16.08 -23.29
C ALA A 140 -6.00 16.24 -24.73
N GLU A 141 -5.34 15.21 -25.28
CA GLU A 141 -4.84 15.22 -26.66
C GLU A 141 -5.89 14.88 -27.73
N THR A 142 -6.88 14.04 -27.39
CA THR A 142 -7.80 13.46 -28.38
C THR A 142 -9.20 14.07 -28.38
N SER A 143 -9.52 14.92 -27.41
CA SER A 143 -10.88 15.46 -27.30
C SER A 143 -10.98 16.86 -26.69
N TYR A 144 -9.84 17.51 -26.49
CA TYR A 144 -9.76 18.89 -26.02
C TYR A 144 -8.86 19.68 -26.95
N VAL A 145 -9.20 20.95 -27.11
CA VAL A 145 -8.39 21.93 -27.83
C VAL A 145 -8.01 23.06 -26.87
N THR A 146 -6.90 23.74 -27.19
CA THR A 146 -6.47 24.89 -26.41
C THR A 146 -7.17 26.15 -26.92
N CYS A 147 -7.78 26.92 -26.03
CA CYS A 147 -8.33 28.22 -26.38
C CYS A 147 -7.19 29.20 -26.67
N GLU A 148 -7.10 29.71 -27.91
CA GLU A 148 -6.04 30.61 -28.36
C GLU A 148 -5.97 31.92 -27.56
N ASN A 149 -7.09 32.38 -26.98
CA ASN A 149 -7.12 33.63 -26.23
C ASN A 149 -6.72 33.49 -24.74
N CYS A 150 -6.93 32.32 -24.12
CA CYS A 150 -6.67 32.15 -22.68
C CYS A 150 -5.78 30.97 -22.31
N GLY A 151 -5.34 30.18 -23.29
CA GLY A 151 -4.45 29.02 -23.11
C GLY A 151 -5.06 27.85 -22.33
N LYS A 152 -6.36 27.89 -22.02
CA LYS A 152 -7.03 26.82 -21.27
C LYS A 152 -7.58 25.75 -22.21
N LEU A 153 -7.54 24.50 -21.77
CA LEU A 153 -8.18 23.39 -22.47
C LEU A 153 -9.70 23.53 -22.41
N VAL A 154 -10.35 23.36 -23.55
CA VAL A 154 -11.81 23.32 -23.70
C VAL A 154 -12.17 22.07 -24.49
N SER A 155 -13.27 21.41 -24.11
CA SER A 155 -13.75 20.26 -24.86
C SER A 155 -13.98 20.67 -26.32
N GLU A 156 -13.53 19.86 -27.27
CA GLU A 156 -13.78 20.11 -28.70
C GLU A 156 -15.27 20.32 -29.00
N GLU A 157 -16.13 19.61 -28.27
CA GLU A 157 -17.59 19.71 -28.38
C GLU A 157 -18.15 21.06 -27.90
N GLU A 158 -17.42 21.77 -27.03
CA GLU A 158 -17.81 23.07 -26.47
C GLU A 158 -17.04 24.25 -27.09
N ALA A 159 -15.99 23.97 -27.86
CA ALA A 159 -15.14 24.98 -28.45
C ALA A 159 -15.80 25.64 -29.67
N TYR A 160 -15.61 26.95 -29.83
CA TYR A 160 -15.97 27.67 -31.03
C TYR A 160 -14.77 27.66 -31.99
N TYR A 161 -14.95 27.05 -33.16
CA TYR A 161 -14.00 27.12 -34.26
C TYR A 161 -14.18 28.43 -35.02
N ILE A 162 -13.07 29.15 -35.27
CA ILE A 162 -13.08 30.41 -36.05
C ILE A 162 -12.54 30.14 -37.46
N GLU A 163 -11.21 29.98 -37.60
CA GLU A 163 -10.51 29.67 -38.86
C GLU A 163 -9.10 29.14 -38.57
N ASP A 164 -8.45 28.42 -39.50
CA ASP A 164 -7.05 27.97 -39.36
C ASP A 164 -6.69 27.27 -38.03
N ASN A 165 -7.55 26.36 -37.56
CA ASN A 165 -7.41 25.70 -36.24
C ASN A 165 -7.41 26.67 -35.03
N TYR A 166 -7.94 27.87 -35.21
CA TYR A 166 -8.16 28.82 -34.14
C TYR A 166 -9.43 28.47 -33.36
N PHE A 167 -9.25 27.97 -32.15
CA PHE A 167 -10.35 27.62 -31.24
C PHE A 167 -10.48 28.64 -30.11
N LEU A 168 -11.71 29.02 -29.81
CA LEU A 168 -12.05 29.84 -28.64
C LEU A 168 -12.98 29.08 -27.70
N CYS A 169 -12.72 29.23 -26.40
CA CYS A 169 -13.70 28.79 -25.41
C CYS A 169 -14.95 29.68 -25.43
N PRO A 170 -16.10 29.18 -24.92
CA PRO A 170 -17.36 29.93 -24.92
C PRO A 170 -17.30 31.33 -24.31
N ARG A 171 -16.44 31.52 -23.30
CA ARG A 171 -16.25 32.82 -22.65
C ARG A 171 -15.50 33.80 -23.56
N CYS A 172 -14.35 33.41 -24.08
CA CYS A 172 -13.53 34.29 -24.92
C CYS A 172 -14.23 34.62 -26.23
N TYR A 173 -14.95 33.66 -26.82
CA TYR A 173 -15.82 33.90 -27.96
C TYR A 173 -16.84 35.02 -27.67
N LYS A 174 -17.59 34.88 -26.56
CA LYS A 174 -18.56 35.91 -26.15
C LYS A 174 -17.92 37.26 -25.88
N GLU A 175 -16.74 37.32 -25.27
CA GLU A 175 -16.04 38.59 -24.99
C GLU A 175 -15.61 39.31 -26.28
N GLN A 176 -15.12 38.58 -27.28
CA GLN A 176 -14.70 39.15 -28.57
C GLN A 176 -15.91 39.59 -29.41
N HIS A 177 -16.97 38.78 -29.48
CA HIS A 177 -18.15 39.07 -30.31
C HIS A 177 -19.20 39.95 -29.63
N LYS A 178 -19.04 40.29 -28.34
CA LYS A 178 -19.82 41.36 -27.70
C LYS A 178 -19.39 42.77 -28.13
N LYS A 179 -18.16 42.94 -28.64
CA LYS A 179 -17.64 44.26 -29.07
C LYS A 179 -18.04 44.65 -30.50
N ALA A 180 -18.77 43.81 -31.23
CA ALA A 180 -19.21 44.08 -32.59
C ALA A 180 -20.62 44.72 -32.70
N ALA A 181 -21.24 45.10 -31.57
CA ALA A 181 -22.61 45.61 -31.49
C ALA A 181 -22.71 47.07 -31.01
N VAL A 182 -21.72 47.92 -31.34
CA VAL A 182 -21.77 49.39 -31.13
C VAL A 182 -21.56 50.10 -32.46
#